data_AF-A0A6L9QGK3-F1
#
_entry.id   AF-A0A6L9QGK3-F1
#
_cell.length_a   1.000
_cell.length_b   1.000
_cell.length_c   1.000
_cell.angle_alpha   90.00
_cell.angle_beta   90.00
_cell.angle_gamma   90.00
#
_symmetry.space_group_name_H-M   'P 1'
#
loop_
_entity.id
_entity.type
_entity.pdbx_description
1 polymer ?
#
loop_
_entity_poly.entity_id
_entity_poly.type
_entity_poly.pdbx_seq_one_letter_code
_entity_poly.pdbx_strand_id
1 'polypeptide(L)'
;FAAAGPPHTFAERAADVRRRWRESGRRGEPRVVAQAYYALGPDADAAVREHLGDYYSFAGRLAEMMIKGAPTGPARLRDTARAFAEAGCDELVLVPCASGPEQLDLLAEALGEAA
;
A
#
# COMPACT_ATOMS: atom_id res chain seq x y z
N PHE A 1 13.74 -3.61 0.27
CA PHE A 1 13.00 -4.83 -0.12
C PHE A 1 11.53 -4.47 -0.22
N ALA A 2 10.84 -4.84 -1.31
CA ALA A 2 9.41 -4.59 -1.48
C ALA A 2 8.62 -5.85 -1.14
N ALA A 3 7.67 -5.76 -0.19
CA ALA A 3 6.80 -6.88 0.16
C ALA A 3 5.38 -6.61 -0.34
N ALA A 4 4.82 -7.52 -1.14
CA ALA A 4 3.44 -7.47 -1.61
C ALA A 4 2.51 -8.28 -0.69
N GLY A 5 1.44 -7.67 -0.18
CA GLY A 5 0.43 -8.36 0.62
C GLY A 5 -0.13 -7.49 1.76
N PRO A 6 -1.17 -7.96 2.47
CA PRO A 6 -1.76 -7.23 3.58
C PRO A 6 -0.76 -6.97 4.73
N PRO A 7 -1.01 -5.98 5.61
CA PRO A 7 -0.06 -5.56 6.66
C PRO A 7 0.48 -6.69 7.56
N HIS A 8 -0.34 -7.69 7.91
CA HIS A 8 0.13 -8.83 8.71
C HIS A 8 1.18 -9.68 7.98
N THR A 9 0.96 -10.00 6.70
CA THR A 9 1.96 -10.71 5.88
C THR A 9 3.20 -9.85 5.62
N PHE A 10 3.04 -8.52 5.61
CA PHE A 10 4.15 -7.60 5.50
C PHE A 10 5.05 -7.68 6.73
N ALA A 11 4.49 -7.64 7.95
CA ALA A 11 5.26 -7.72 9.20
C ALA A 11 6.13 -8.98 9.26
N GLU A 12 5.56 -10.14 8.93
CA GLU A 12 6.28 -11.43 8.89
C GLU A 12 7.45 -11.38 7.89
N ARG A 13 7.21 -10.85 6.69
CA ARG A 13 8.25 -10.74 5.64
C ARG A 13 9.32 -9.72 5.99
N ALA A 14 8.95 -8.60 6.59
CA ALA A 14 9.90 -7.59 7.06
C ALA A 14 10.83 -8.17 8.13
N ALA A 15 10.27 -8.94 9.08
CA ALA A 15 11.05 -9.65 10.08
C ALA A 15 12.02 -10.68 9.43
N ASP A 16 11.56 -11.44 8.44
CA ASP A 16 12.38 -12.39 7.69
C ASP A 16 13.57 -11.72 6.99
N VAL A 17 13.30 -10.62 6.29
CA VAL A 17 14.32 -9.84 5.58
C VAL A 17 15.36 -9.27 6.54
N ARG A 18 14.93 -8.67 7.66
CA ARG A 18 15.83 -8.15 8.70
C ARG A 18 16.68 -9.26 9.30
N ARG A 19 16.11 -10.44 9.53
CA ARG A 19 16.85 -11.61 10.05
C ARG A 19 17.94 -12.04 9.07
N ARG A 20 17.59 -12.30 7.80
CA ARG A 20 18.54 -12.71 6.75
C ARG A 20 19.62 -11.65 6.49
N TRP A 21 19.28 -10.36 6.62
CA TRP A 21 20.27 -9.29 6.52
C TRP A 21 21.35 -9.39 7.59
N ARG A 22 20.96 -9.64 8.86
CA ARG A 22 21.92 -9.86 9.95
C ARG A 22 22.72 -11.15 9.77
N GLU A 23 22.06 -12.25 9.39
CA GLU A 23 22.71 -13.55 9.16
C GLU A 23 23.77 -13.49 8.05
N SER A 24 23.57 -12.62 7.05
CA SER A 24 24.55 -12.39 5.98
C SER A 24 25.70 -11.44 6.36
N GLY A 25 25.81 -11.05 7.64
CA GLY A 25 26.89 -10.20 8.14
C GLY A 25 26.87 -8.76 7.61
N ARG A 26 25.73 -8.31 7.06
CA ARG A 26 25.60 -6.96 6.51
C ARG A 26 25.47 -5.93 7.65
N ARG A 27 26.13 -4.78 7.50
CA ARG A 27 26.05 -3.67 8.45
C ARG A 27 24.72 -2.91 8.29
N GLY A 28 24.25 -2.29 9.38
CA GLY A 28 23.01 -1.51 9.40
C GLY A 28 21.75 -2.37 9.26
N GLU A 29 20.64 -1.74 8.87
CA GLU A 29 19.36 -2.41 8.65
C GLU A 29 18.89 -2.25 7.19
N PRO A 30 18.17 -3.25 6.64
CA PRO A 30 17.56 -3.10 5.32
C PRO A 30 16.39 -2.11 5.39
N ARG A 31 16.29 -1.24 4.37
CA ARG A 31 15.05 -0.51 4.10
C ARG A 31 13.96 -1.46 3.58
N VAL A 32 12.83 -1.52 4.26
CA VAL A 32 11.66 -2.34 3.92
C VAL A 32 10.51 -1.43 3.49
N VAL A 33 10.07 -1.60 2.26
CA VAL A 33 9.12 -0.71 1.58
C VAL A 33 7.87 -1.51 1.21
N ALA A 34 6.70 -0.89 1.28
CA ALA A 34 5.44 -1.44 0.78
C ALA A 34 4.86 -0.55 -0.31
N GLN A 35 3.93 -1.09 -1.10
CA GLN A 35 3.12 -0.33 -2.04
C GLN A 35 1.64 -0.67 -1.80
N ALA A 36 0.79 0.35 -1.87
CA ALA A 36 -0.66 0.22 -1.84
C ALA A 36 -1.29 1.07 -2.95
N TYR A 37 -2.33 0.52 -3.58
CA TYR A 37 -3.18 1.26 -4.51
C TYR A 37 -4.25 2.01 -3.74
N TYR A 38 -4.71 3.16 -4.25
CA TYR A 38 -5.82 3.90 -3.65
C TYR A 38 -6.62 4.66 -4.72
N ALA A 39 -7.81 5.12 -4.35
CA ALA A 39 -8.46 6.23 -5.05
C ALA A 39 -9.25 7.05 -4.03
N LEU A 40 -9.42 8.34 -4.28
CA LEU A 40 -10.20 9.26 -3.45
C LEU A 40 -11.15 10.08 -4.33
N GLY A 41 -12.20 10.61 -3.70
CA GLY A 41 -13.24 11.39 -4.37
C GLY A 41 -14.47 10.55 -4.76
N PRO A 42 -15.45 11.17 -5.45
CA PRO A 42 -16.77 10.58 -5.69
C PRO A 42 -16.75 9.25 -6.44
N ASP A 43 -15.79 9.07 -7.36
CA ASP A 43 -15.70 7.90 -8.24
C ASP A 43 -14.64 6.87 -7.79
N ALA A 44 -14.17 6.96 -6.55
CA ALA A 44 -13.04 6.15 -6.06
C ALA A 44 -13.24 4.63 -6.24
N ASP A 45 -14.42 4.10 -5.90
CA ASP A 45 -14.72 2.67 -6.04
C ASP A 45 -14.75 2.22 -7.51
N ALA A 46 -15.26 3.08 -8.41
CA ALA A 46 -15.28 2.81 -9.84
C ALA A 46 -13.85 2.81 -10.41
N ALA A 47 -13.06 3.83 -10.08
CA ALA A 47 -11.68 3.96 -10.53
C ALA A 47 -10.81 2.78 -10.08
N VAL A 48 -10.93 2.33 -8.82
CA VAL A 48 -10.23 1.14 -8.32
C VAL A 48 -10.65 -0.11 -9.08
N ARG A 49 -11.95 -0.31 -9.31
CA ARG A 49 -12.48 -1.49 -10.00
C ARG A 49 -12.01 -1.55 -11.44
N GLU A 50 -12.07 -0.44 -12.17
CA GLU A 50 -11.62 -0.35 -13.56
C GLU A 50 -10.12 -0.58 -13.64
N HIS A 51 -9.32 0.22 -12.93
CA HIS A 51 -7.87 0.16 -13.02
C HIS A 51 -7.30 -1.19 -12.59
N LEU A 52 -7.68 -1.70 -11.42
CA LEU A 52 -7.15 -2.96 -10.90
C LEU A 52 -7.81 -4.17 -11.55
N GLY A 53 -9.06 -4.05 -12.01
CA GLY A 53 -9.72 -5.10 -12.79
C GLY A 53 -9.01 -5.35 -14.11
N ASP A 54 -8.62 -4.27 -14.81
CA ASP A 54 -7.88 -4.36 -16.06
C ASP A 54 -6.42 -4.78 -15.82
N TYR A 55 -5.72 -4.11 -14.89
CA TYR A 55 -4.32 -4.39 -14.60
C TYR A 55 -4.08 -5.82 -14.10
N TYR A 56 -4.98 -6.35 -13.25
CA TYR A 56 -4.91 -7.73 -12.76
C TYR A 56 -5.84 -8.69 -13.52
N SER A 57 -6.33 -8.35 -14.71
CA SER A 57 -7.26 -9.19 -15.50
C SER A 57 -6.75 -10.62 -15.73
N PHE A 58 -5.43 -10.80 -15.79
CA PHE A 58 -4.76 -12.10 -15.93
C PHE A 58 -4.76 -12.96 -14.66
N ALA A 59 -5.14 -12.40 -13.51
CA ALA A 59 -4.87 -12.98 -12.18
C ALA A 59 -6.13 -13.42 -11.40
N GLY A 60 -7.31 -13.46 -12.05
CA GLY A 60 -8.53 -14.02 -11.50
C GLY A 60 -8.86 -13.51 -10.09
N ARG A 61 -8.89 -14.42 -9.10
CA ARG A 61 -9.21 -14.09 -7.70
C ARG A 61 -8.29 -13.01 -7.10
N LEU A 62 -7.05 -12.90 -7.57
CA LEU A 62 -6.14 -11.85 -7.11
C LEU A 62 -6.66 -10.46 -7.49
N ALA A 63 -7.26 -10.30 -8.67
CA ALA A 63 -7.84 -9.02 -9.09
C ALA A 63 -8.91 -8.55 -8.08
N GLU A 64 -9.81 -9.45 -7.69
CA GLU A 64 -10.81 -9.15 -6.67
C GLU A 64 -10.19 -8.79 -5.32
N MET A 65 -9.11 -9.47 -4.92
CA MET A 65 -8.40 -9.16 -3.68
C MET A 65 -7.74 -7.77 -3.72
N MET A 66 -7.15 -7.40 -4.85
CA MET A 66 -6.52 -6.10 -5.04
C MET A 66 -7.57 -4.98 -5.04
N ILE A 67 -8.69 -5.15 -5.76
CA ILE A 67 -9.84 -4.23 -5.76
C ILE A 67 -10.38 -4.07 -4.33
N LYS A 68 -10.65 -5.18 -3.63
CA LYS A 68 -11.16 -5.14 -2.26
C LYS A 68 -10.16 -4.55 -1.28
N GLY A 69 -8.86 -4.67 -1.54
CA GLY A 69 -7.78 -4.21 -0.65
C GLY A 69 -7.49 -2.72 -0.74
N ALA A 70 -7.71 -2.09 -1.90
CA ALA A 70 -7.42 -0.68 -2.11
C ALA A 70 -8.34 0.24 -1.28
N PRO A 71 -7.81 1.19 -0.49
CA PRO A 71 -8.60 2.24 0.15
C PRO A 71 -9.27 3.16 -0.88
N THR A 72 -10.59 3.33 -0.74
CA THR A 72 -11.45 4.21 -1.55
C THR A 72 -11.98 5.42 -0.76
N GLY A 73 -11.32 5.78 0.34
CA GLY A 73 -11.71 6.93 1.15
C GLY A 73 -10.65 7.33 2.19
N PRO A 74 -10.71 8.57 2.73
CA PRO A 74 -9.65 9.13 3.58
C PRO A 74 -9.40 8.34 4.88
N ALA A 75 -10.46 7.92 5.57
CA ALA A 75 -10.31 7.17 6.83
C ALA A 75 -9.59 5.83 6.60
N ARG A 76 -10.03 5.07 5.60
CA ARG A 76 -9.44 3.78 5.25
C ARG A 76 -8.00 3.90 4.77
N LEU A 77 -7.67 5.00 4.08
CA LEU A 77 -6.29 5.31 3.67
C LEU A 77 -5.40 5.53 4.89
N ARG A 78 -5.84 6.35 5.86
CA ARG A 78 -5.12 6.57 7.12
C ARG A 78 -4.92 5.27 7.90
N ASP A 79 -5.96 4.47 8.04
CA ASP A 79 -5.88 3.17 8.72
C ASP A 79 -4.88 2.23 8.03
N THR A 80 -4.88 2.24 6.69
CA THR A 80 -3.93 1.44 5.90
C THR A 80 -2.50 1.92 6.14
N ALA A 81 -2.24 3.23 6.07
CA ALA A 81 -0.93 3.81 6.31
C ALA A 81 -0.41 3.49 7.73
N ARG A 82 -1.27 3.68 8.74
CA ARG A 82 -0.96 3.33 10.13
C ARG A 82 -0.64 1.85 10.30
N ALA A 83 -1.43 0.96 9.70
CA ALA A 83 -1.21 -0.48 9.81
C ALA A 83 0.13 -0.91 9.19
N PHE A 84 0.56 -0.30 8.08
CA PHE A 84 1.88 -0.57 7.51
C PHE A 84 3.01 0.00 8.38
N ALA A 85 2.84 1.20 8.95
CA ALA A 85 3.81 1.76 9.88
C ALA A 85 3.99 0.86 11.13
N GLU A 86 2.89 0.40 11.73
CA GLU A 86 2.89 -0.54 12.85
C GLU A 86 3.48 -1.91 12.49
N ALA A 87 3.34 -2.34 11.23
CA ALA A 87 3.99 -3.54 10.70
C ALA A 87 5.51 -3.35 10.45
N GLY A 88 6.06 -2.18 10.77
CA GLY A 88 7.48 -1.85 10.61
C GLY A 88 7.87 -1.56 9.17
N CYS A 89 6.98 -0.95 8.40
CA CYS A 89 7.28 -0.44 7.06
C CYS A 89 8.04 0.88 7.17
N ASP A 90 9.20 0.99 6.51
CA ASP A 90 10.00 2.22 6.53
C ASP A 90 9.48 3.26 5.52
N GLU A 91 8.77 2.81 4.49
CA GLU A 91 8.16 3.66 3.46
C GLU A 91 6.98 2.95 2.81
N LEU A 92 5.83 3.62 2.76
CA LEU A 92 4.66 3.17 2.02
C LEU A 92 4.48 4.03 0.76
N VAL A 93 4.60 3.41 -0.41
CA VAL A 93 4.35 4.05 -1.69
C VAL A 93 2.86 3.93 -2.03
N LEU A 94 2.19 5.07 -2.19
CA LEU A 94 0.76 5.14 -2.52
C LEU A 94 0.60 5.46 -4.01
N VAL A 95 -0.11 4.59 -4.73
CA VAL A 95 -0.30 4.69 -6.19
C VAL A 95 -1.79 4.91 -6.48
N PRO A 96 -2.18 6.04 -7.10
CA PRO A 96 -3.59 6.28 -7.41
C PRO A 96 -4.06 5.39 -8.57
N CYS A 97 -5.28 4.87 -8.46
CA CYS A 97 -5.98 4.17 -9.54
C CYS A 97 -6.68 5.14 -10.50
N ALA A 98 -6.94 6.38 -10.07
CA ALA A 98 -7.44 7.45 -10.93
C ALA A 98 -6.26 8.28 -11.49
N SER A 99 -6.39 8.74 -12.74
CA SER A 99 -5.33 9.46 -13.45
C SER A 99 -5.29 10.96 -13.19
N GLY A 100 -6.31 11.51 -12.54
CA GLY A 100 -6.41 12.94 -12.27
C GLY A 100 -5.38 13.41 -11.23
N PRO A 101 -4.71 14.56 -11.44
CA PRO A 101 -3.70 15.08 -10.51
C PRO A 101 -4.27 15.43 -9.13
N GLU A 102 -5.58 15.68 -9.02
CA GLU A 102 -6.29 15.95 -7.77
C GLU A 102 -6.17 14.81 -6.75
N GLN A 103 -5.84 13.59 -7.19
CA GLN A 103 -5.56 12.47 -6.27
C GLN A 103 -4.40 12.80 -5.31
N LEU A 104 -3.42 13.58 -5.76
CA LEU A 104 -2.29 13.99 -4.92
C LEU A 104 -2.71 14.98 -3.83
N ASP A 105 -3.60 15.92 -4.17
CA ASP A 105 -4.13 16.89 -3.21
C ASP A 105 -5.05 16.20 -2.19
N LEU A 106 -5.93 15.32 -2.66
CA LEU A 106 -6.81 14.50 -1.80
C LEU A 106 -6.00 13.57 -0.89
N LEU A 107 -4.90 13.01 -1.39
CA LEU A 107 -3.97 12.20 -0.60
C LEU A 107 -3.31 13.04 0.49
N ALA A 108 -2.82 14.23 0.13
CA ALA A 108 -2.20 15.17 1.08
C ALA A 108 -3.21 15.63 2.14
N GLU A 109 -4.47 15.90 1.77
CA GLU A 109 -5.54 16.23 2.71
C GLU A 109 -5.89 15.04 3.61
N ALA A 110 -5.97 13.84 3.05
CA ALA A 110 -6.31 12.64 3.82
C ALA A 110 -5.25 12.27 4.86
N LEU A 111 -3.97 12.55 4.58
CA LEU A 111 -2.84 12.26 5.47
C LEU A 111 -2.36 13.48 6.28
N GLY A 112 -2.72 14.69 5.87
CA GLY A 112 -2.48 15.93 6.61
C GLY A 112 -3.29 15.94 7.91
N GLU A 113 -2.67 16.45 8.98
CA GLU A 113 -3.07 16.28 10.39
C GLU A 113 -2.74 14.91 11.03
N ALA A 114 -1.63 14.29 10.60
CA ALA A 114 -0.87 13.35 11.42
C ALA A 114 0.63 13.70 11.36
N ALA A 115 0.99 14.83 11.96
CA ALA A 115 2.36 15.20 12.34
C ALA A 115 2.36 15.71 13.77
#